data_AF-E1SSZ4-F1
#
_entry.id   AF-E1SSZ4-F1
#
_cell.length_a   1.000
_cell.length_b   1.000
_cell.length_c   1.000
_cell.angle_alpha   90.00
_cell.angle_beta   90.00
_cell.angle_gamma   90.00
#
_symmetry.space_group_name_H-M   'P 1'
#
loop_
_entity.id
_entity.type
_entity.pdbx_description
1 polymer ?
#
loop_
_entity_poly.entity_id
_entity_poly.type
_entity_poly.pdbx_seq_one_letter_code
_entity_poly.pdbx_strand_id
1 'polypeptide(L)'
;MAQFYSAKSNKTKHLSQKISLTPTALDHQGQAVAEHQGKVVFVPGLLPGESAQVQLVENKARFARAKVLKRTSDHPQRIAPPCPHFARCGGCQLQFAPTGLQRDLKQQALAQVVSKLSGLTPEQWAEPLLGPDWHYRRRARLGCRYDAGELVLGFRQEGSNRLTAIDHCPVLAEPLSELITPLQQLLAPLKLARHVGHLDLMLASEGPVVVVRLLRPLREEEREALAAFGQSRGVQMLIQGDALTDLSGQAVAPLHYDIGEGRPQPAFLPGDFFQVNGVVNQAMISQAIEWLQPQPGEKGLDLFCGGGNFTLALAGQSAEIIGVEGVPAMVERARARAAELGLEQLRFEYADLNGEAPKAQWLKDVDWVLLDPARAGAPGVMEWLAKLRPSRILYVACNPASLGRDGKVLAQQGYRLSRLGLVDMFPHTHHLESMALFEPGNNKHPK
;
A
#
# COMPACT_ATOMS: atom_id res chain seq x y z
N MET A 1 -29.27 -16.88 -34.32
CA MET A 1 -29.63 -16.62 -32.91
C MET A 1 -28.39 -16.85 -32.06
N ALA A 2 -27.73 -15.80 -31.60
CA ALA A 2 -26.58 -15.93 -30.70
C ALA A 2 -27.08 -16.37 -29.33
N GLN A 3 -26.72 -17.59 -28.91
CA GLN A 3 -26.98 -18.07 -27.55
C GLN A 3 -26.07 -17.29 -26.60
N PHE A 4 -26.63 -16.27 -25.95
CA PHE A 4 -25.99 -15.64 -24.81
C PHE A 4 -25.91 -16.68 -23.69
N TYR A 5 -24.72 -17.23 -23.45
CA TYR A 5 -24.45 -17.98 -22.24
C TYR A 5 -24.58 -17.02 -21.06
N SER A 6 -25.75 -16.99 -20.41
CA SER A 6 -25.87 -16.37 -19.10
C SER A 6 -25.27 -17.35 -18.10
N ALA A 7 -24.13 -16.99 -17.50
CA ALA A 7 -23.61 -17.71 -16.36
C ALA A 7 -24.73 -17.80 -15.32
N LYS A 8 -25.22 -19.02 -15.04
CA LYS A 8 -26.15 -19.25 -13.94
C LYS A 8 -25.49 -18.67 -12.69
N SER A 9 -26.14 -17.68 -12.09
CA SER A 9 -25.79 -17.21 -10.75
C SER A 9 -25.60 -18.45 -9.89
N ASN A 10 -24.34 -18.71 -9.49
CA ASN A 10 -24.06 -19.64 -8.42
C ASN A 10 -24.72 -18.99 -7.20
N LYS A 11 -26.00 -19.32 -6.97
CA LYS A 11 -26.61 -19.23 -5.65
C LYS A 11 -25.57 -19.84 -4.74
N THR A 12 -24.93 -19.02 -3.93
CA THR A 12 -23.98 -19.45 -2.91
C THR A 12 -24.72 -20.54 -2.15
N LYS A 13 -24.40 -21.82 -2.41
CA LYS A 13 -24.92 -22.90 -1.57
C LYS A 13 -24.53 -22.46 -0.18
N HIS A 14 -25.50 -22.17 0.67
CA HIS A 14 -25.22 -21.88 2.07
C HIS A 14 -24.48 -23.11 2.60
N LEU A 15 -23.16 -23.01 2.63
CA LEU A 15 -22.33 -24.03 3.23
C LEU A 15 -22.66 -23.96 4.72
N SER A 16 -23.42 -24.93 5.19
CA SER A 16 -23.86 -25.03 6.59
C SER A 16 -22.93 -25.90 7.41
N GLN A 17 -21.94 -26.55 6.76
CA GLN A 17 -20.99 -27.41 7.43
C GLN A 17 -20.21 -26.61 8.47
N LYS A 18 -20.34 -27.05 9.72
CA LYS A 18 -19.58 -26.55 10.85
C LYS A 18 -18.48 -27.55 11.16
N ILE A 19 -17.27 -27.05 11.38
CA ILE A 19 -16.12 -27.87 11.74
C ILE A 19 -15.39 -27.22 12.91
N SER A 20 -14.73 -28.05 13.72
CA SER A 20 -13.78 -27.59 14.73
C SER A 20 -12.38 -27.67 14.14
N LEU A 21 -11.57 -26.64 14.34
CA LEU A 21 -10.18 -26.60 13.89
C LEU A 21 -9.30 -25.80 14.85
N THR A 22 -8.00 -26.05 14.75
CA THR A 22 -6.93 -25.31 15.41
C THR A 22 -5.90 -24.95 14.33
N PRO A 23 -5.82 -23.69 13.88
CA PRO A 23 -4.86 -23.28 12.87
C PRO A 23 -3.46 -23.24 13.45
N THR A 24 -2.46 -23.42 12.61
CA THR A 24 -1.04 -23.52 13.01
C THR A 24 -0.20 -22.37 12.48
N ALA A 25 -0.70 -21.59 11.54
CA ALA A 25 0.00 -20.46 10.92
C ALA A 25 -0.97 -19.35 10.53
N LEU A 26 -0.41 -18.17 10.23
CA LEU A 26 -1.11 -17.08 9.57
C LEU A 26 -0.56 -16.96 8.14
N ASP A 27 -1.43 -16.82 7.14
CA ASP A 27 -0.97 -16.52 5.79
C ASP A 27 -0.62 -15.02 5.64
N HIS A 28 -0.02 -14.66 4.50
CA HIS A 28 0.30 -13.27 4.17
C HIS A 28 -0.92 -12.36 3.95
N GLN A 29 -2.14 -12.91 4.04
CA GLN A 29 -3.40 -12.16 3.99
C GLN A 29 -4.04 -12.04 5.39
N GLY A 30 -3.30 -12.39 6.45
CA GLY A 30 -3.77 -12.26 7.82
C GLY A 30 -4.86 -13.26 8.19
N GLN A 31 -4.97 -14.37 7.46
CA GLN A 31 -5.93 -15.43 7.72
C GLN A 31 -5.23 -16.60 8.41
N ALA A 32 -5.84 -17.12 9.47
CA ALA A 32 -5.36 -18.35 10.08
C ALA A 32 -5.50 -19.52 9.10
N VAL A 33 -4.48 -20.37 9.08
CA VAL A 33 -4.38 -21.52 8.18
C VAL A 33 -4.45 -22.80 9.00
N ALA A 34 -5.43 -23.65 8.68
CA ALA A 34 -5.57 -24.99 9.23
C ALA A 34 -5.66 -26.02 8.11
N GLU A 35 -5.34 -27.28 8.40
CA GLU A 35 -5.65 -28.40 7.51
C GLU A 35 -6.89 -29.15 8.01
N HIS A 36 -7.80 -29.47 7.10
CA HIS A 36 -8.96 -30.29 7.39
C HIS A 36 -9.25 -31.23 6.22
N GLN A 37 -9.18 -32.54 6.46
CA GLN A 37 -9.45 -33.57 5.44
C GLN A 37 -8.62 -33.37 4.15
N GLY A 38 -7.32 -33.09 4.29
CA GLY A 38 -6.40 -32.86 3.18
C GLY A 38 -6.60 -31.53 2.43
N LYS A 39 -7.43 -30.62 2.94
CA LYS A 39 -7.61 -29.28 2.39
C LYS A 39 -7.08 -28.21 3.32
N VAL A 40 -6.55 -27.15 2.73
CA VAL A 40 -6.20 -25.92 3.46
C VAL A 40 -7.48 -25.11 3.73
N VAL A 41 -7.70 -24.72 4.97
CA VAL A 41 -8.84 -23.89 5.40
C VAL A 41 -8.32 -22.56 5.89
N PHE A 42 -8.76 -21.47 5.25
CA PHE A 42 -8.44 -20.10 5.63
C PHE A 42 -9.53 -19.52 6.53
N VAL A 43 -9.14 -18.96 7.67
CA VAL A 43 -10.06 -18.45 8.70
C VAL A 43 -9.62 -17.06 9.16
N PRO A 44 -10.24 -15.99 8.64
CA PRO A 44 -10.03 -14.65 9.17
C PRO A 44 -10.47 -14.54 10.65
N GLY A 45 -9.78 -13.72 11.44
CA GLY A 45 -10.18 -13.39 12.81
C GLY A 45 -9.69 -14.35 13.91
N LEU A 46 -8.89 -15.36 13.55
CA LEU A 46 -8.35 -16.38 14.44
C LEU A 46 -6.81 -16.32 14.42
N LEU A 47 -6.17 -16.55 15.56
CA LEU A 47 -4.71 -16.64 15.68
C LEU A 47 -4.25 -18.12 15.65
N PRO A 48 -3.01 -18.39 15.22
CA PRO A 48 -2.40 -19.71 15.37
C PRO A 48 -2.47 -20.21 16.82
N GLY A 49 -2.79 -21.49 17.01
CA GLY A 49 -2.96 -22.12 18.33
C GLY A 49 -4.35 -21.95 18.96
N GLU A 50 -5.21 -21.08 18.42
CA GLU A 50 -6.59 -20.94 18.89
C GLU A 50 -7.48 -22.06 18.36
N SER A 51 -8.34 -22.62 19.20
CA SER A 51 -9.35 -23.57 18.75
C SER A 51 -10.68 -22.85 18.55
N ALA A 52 -11.39 -23.18 17.47
CA ALA A 52 -12.70 -22.59 17.19
C ALA A 52 -13.63 -23.54 16.46
N GLN A 53 -14.93 -23.35 16.67
CA GLN A 53 -15.95 -23.78 15.73
C GLN A 53 -16.10 -22.73 14.63
N VAL A 54 -16.00 -23.19 13.38
CA VAL A 54 -16.10 -22.35 12.19
C VAL A 54 -17.21 -22.86 11.26
N GLN A 55 -17.74 -21.97 10.44
CA GLN A 55 -18.66 -22.31 9.35
C GLN A 55 -17.97 -22.10 8.02
N LEU A 56 -17.96 -23.12 7.15
CA LEU A 56 -17.47 -22.95 5.78
C LEU A 56 -18.33 -21.93 5.03
N VAL A 57 -17.70 -20.98 4.35
CA VAL A 57 -18.35 -19.99 3.47
C VAL A 57 -17.97 -20.20 2.00
N GLU A 58 -16.88 -20.92 1.76
CA GLU A 58 -16.46 -21.37 0.44
C GLU A 58 -15.78 -22.74 0.57
N ASN A 59 -16.05 -23.64 -0.36
CA ASN A 59 -15.43 -24.98 -0.39
C ASN A 59 -15.05 -25.32 -1.83
N LYS A 60 -13.76 -25.30 -2.13
CA LYS A 60 -13.17 -25.65 -3.43
C LYS A 60 -12.43 -26.99 -3.32
N ALA A 61 -11.84 -27.46 -4.43
CA ALA A 61 -11.15 -28.75 -4.46
C ALA A 61 -9.95 -28.81 -3.50
N ARG A 62 -9.08 -27.78 -3.52
CA ARG A 62 -7.82 -27.75 -2.75
C ARG A 62 -7.86 -26.89 -1.48
N PHE A 63 -8.83 -25.99 -1.38
CA PHE A 63 -8.95 -25.10 -0.24
C PHE A 63 -10.41 -24.80 0.11
N ALA A 64 -10.62 -24.31 1.33
CA ALA A 64 -11.89 -23.77 1.80
C ALA A 64 -11.64 -22.44 2.53
N ARG A 65 -12.69 -21.63 2.65
CA ARG A 65 -12.71 -20.45 3.53
C ARG A 65 -13.81 -20.62 4.55
N ALA A 66 -13.54 -20.20 5.79
CA ALA A 66 -14.50 -20.30 6.87
C ALA A 66 -14.57 -19.00 7.67
N LYS A 67 -15.69 -18.79 8.36
CA LYS A 67 -15.86 -17.73 9.35
C LYS A 67 -15.94 -18.35 10.74
N VAL A 68 -15.36 -17.68 11.75
CA VAL A 68 -15.46 -18.09 13.14
C VAL A 68 -16.91 -17.97 13.62
N LEU A 69 -17.45 -19.04 14.20
CA LEU A 69 -18.73 -19.01 14.92
C LEU A 69 -18.51 -18.78 16.41
N LYS A 70 -17.56 -19.53 16.99
CA LYS A 70 -17.23 -19.47 18.41
C LYS A 70 -15.79 -19.93 18.61
N ARG A 71 -14.95 -19.08 19.19
CA ARG A 71 -13.65 -19.48 19.75
C ARG A 71 -13.88 -20.34 20.99
N THR A 72 -13.16 -21.45 21.08
CA THR A 72 -13.18 -22.40 22.21
C THR A 72 -11.88 -22.38 23.00
N SER A 73 -10.83 -21.75 22.48
CA SER A 73 -9.66 -21.29 23.24
C SER A 73 -9.14 -19.98 22.67
N ASP A 74 -8.42 -19.24 23.50
CA ASP A 74 -7.80 -17.96 23.14
C ASP A 74 -6.29 -18.10 23.17
N HIS A 75 -5.62 -17.43 22.24
CA HIS A 75 -4.17 -17.28 22.27
C HIS A 75 -3.81 -16.46 23.53
N PRO A 76 -2.75 -16.78 24.28
CA PRO A 76 -2.41 -16.07 25.52
C PRO A 76 -2.22 -14.56 25.37
N GLN A 77 -1.82 -14.11 24.18
CA GLN A 77 -1.63 -12.69 23.85
C GLN A 77 -2.81 -12.08 23.08
N ARG A 78 -3.95 -12.78 22.90
CA ARG A 78 -5.13 -12.18 22.26
C ARG A 78 -5.61 -11.00 23.11
N ILE A 79 -5.97 -9.91 22.45
CA ILE A 79 -6.54 -8.71 23.07
C ILE A 79 -7.89 -8.35 22.46
N ALA A 80 -8.67 -7.55 23.19
CA ALA A 80 -9.82 -6.87 22.62
C ALA A 80 -9.33 -5.77 21.65
N PRO A 81 -9.86 -5.68 20.42
CA PRO A 81 -9.51 -4.61 19.48
C PRO A 81 -9.70 -3.22 20.09
N PRO A 82 -8.67 -2.36 20.12
CA PRO A 82 -8.78 -1.02 20.72
C PRO A 82 -9.72 -0.08 19.95
N CYS A 83 -9.84 -0.21 18.63
CA CYS A 83 -10.73 0.61 17.84
C CYS A 83 -12.20 0.19 18.06
N PRO A 84 -13.10 1.11 18.48
CA PRO A 84 -14.51 0.78 18.71
C PRO A 84 -15.25 0.36 17.43
N HIS A 85 -14.70 0.73 16.26
CA HIS A 85 -15.29 0.44 14.95
C HIS A 85 -14.85 -0.90 14.36
N PHE A 86 -13.89 -1.60 15.00
CA PHE A 86 -13.22 -2.79 14.44
C PHE A 86 -14.18 -3.91 14.04
N ALA A 87 -15.25 -4.14 14.80
CA ALA A 87 -16.19 -5.23 14.53
C ALA A 87 -16.99 -5.08 13.22
N ARG A 88 -17.04 -3.87 12.63
CA ARG A 88 -17.80 -3.57 11.40
C ARG A 88 -16.94 -2.99 10.29
N CYS A 89 -15.98 -2.13 10.63
CA CYS A 89 -15.10 -1.47 9.68
C CYS A 89 -14.12 -2.46 9.01
N GLY A 90 -13.98 -2.41 7.69
CA GLY A 90 -13.02 -3.23 6.94
C GLY A 90 -11.61 -2.66 6.85
N GLY A 91 -11.28 -1.62 7.64
CA GLY A 91 -10.01 -0.91 7.53
C GLY A 91 -8.82 -1.61 8.20
N CYS A 92 -9.07 -2.46 9.21
CA CYS A 92 -8.05 -3.16 9.99
C CYS A 92 -8.50 -4.59 10.26
N GLN A 93 -7.58 -5.54 10.26
CA GLN A 93 -7.90 -6.97 10.37
C GLN A 93 -7.21 -7.68 11.52
N LEU A 94 -6.21 -7.06 12.18
CA LEU A 94 -5.35 -7.76 13.14
C LEU A 94 -5.37 -7.17 14.56
N GLN A 95 -6.22 -6.18 14.87
CA GLN A 95 -6.26 -5.52 16.19
C GLN A 95 -6.61 -6.45 17.36
N PHE A 96 -6.99 -7.69 17.11
CA PHE A 96 -7.15 -8.70 18.15
C PHE A 96 -5.83 -9.33 18.63
N ALA A 97 -4.70 -8.88 18.10
CA ALA A 97 -3.35 -9.21 18.56
C ALA A 97 -2.56 -7.91 18.83
N PRO A 98 -1.65 -7.89 19.83
CA PRO A 98 -0.71 -6.79 20.00
C PRO A 98 0.23 -6.71 18.79
N THR A 99 0.70 -5.51 18.46
CA THR A 99 1.50 -5.25 17.25
C THR A 99 2.77 -6.08 17.16
N GLY A 100 3.44 -6.37 18.29
CA GLY A 100 4.56 -7.32 18.34
C GLY A 100 4.21 -8.68 17.74
N LEU A 101 3.11 -9.30 18.23
CA LEU A 101 2.64 -10.57 17.69
C LEU A 101 2.21 -10.46 16.22
N GLN A 102 1.62 -9.33 15.80
CA GLN A 102 1.28 -9.12 14.39
C GLN A 102 2.53 -9.16 13.51
N ARG A 103 3.61 -8.49 13.93
CA ARG A 103 4.89 -8.42 13.21
C ARG A 103 5.56 -9.80 13.13
N ASP A 104 5.58 -10.53 14.23
CA ASP A 104 6.14 -11.90 14.27
C ASP A 104 5.41 -12.81 13.28
N LEU A 105 4.07 -12.78 13.29
CA LEU A 105 3.24 -13.58 12.38
C LEU A 105 3.41 -13.13 10.92
N LYS A 106 3.51 -11.82 10.65
CA LYS A 106 3.81 -11.30 9.31
C LYS A 106 5.19 -11.76 8.82
N GLN A 107 6.21 -11.70 9.66
CA GLN A 107 7.56 -12.13 9.28
C GLN A 107 7.61 -13.64 8.99
N GLN A 108 6.91 -14.46 9.77
CA GLN A 108 6.75 -15.89 9.49
C GLN A 108 6.03 -16.12 8.16
N ALA A 109 4.94 -15.40 7.91
CA ALA A 109 4.20 -15.49 6.64
C ALA A 109 5.07 -15.05 5.43
N LEU A 110 5.87 -14.00 5.59
CA LEU A 110 6.83 -13.53 4.58
C LEU A 110 7.84 -14.63 4.25
N ALA A 111 8.48 -15.21 5.27
CA ALA A 111 9.46 -16.28 5.11
C ALA A 111 8.86 -17.48 4.37
N GLN A 112 7.67 -17.92 4.77
CA GLN A 112 6.97 -19.05 4.15
C GLN A 112 6.62 -18.79 2.68
N VAL A 113 6.08 -17.61 2.37
CA VAL A 113 5.64 -17.28 1.01
C VAL A 113 6.83 -17.10 0.07
N VAL A 114 7.87 -16.37 0.49
CA VAL A 114 9.07 -16.17 -0.32
C VAL A 114 9.74 -17.52 -0.57
N SER A 115 10.05 -18.29 0.47
CA SER A 115 10.69 -19.60 0.32
C SER A 115 9.90 -20.54 -0.61
N LYS A 116 8.58 -20.60 -0.44
CA LYS A 116 7.71 -21.47 -1.26
C LYS A 116 7.66 -21.07 -2.74
N LEU A 117 7.65 -19.77 -3.05
CA LEU A 117 7.44 -19.28 -4.41
C LEU A 117 8.75 -19.06 -5.18
N SER A 118 9.81 -18.62 -4.50
CA SER A 118 11.12 -18.38 -5.11
C SER A 118 12.08 -19.56 -4.98
N GLY A 119 11.93 -20.38 -3.95
CA GLY A 119 12.93 -21.38 -3.56
C GLY A 119 14.15 -20.77 -2.84
N LEU A 120 14.09 -19.49 -2.47
CA LEU A 120 15.17 -18.77 -1.80
C LEU A 120 14.94 -18.66 -0.29
N THR A 121 16.04 -18.62 0.44
CA THR A 121 16.10 -18.18 1.84
C THR A 121 17.08 -17.00 1.89
N PRO A 122 16.76 -15.89 2.57
CA PRO A 122 17.70 -14.78 2.69
C PRO A 122 18.95 -15.21 3.45
N GLU A 123 20.13 -14.74 3.02
CA GLU A 123 21.38 -14.93 3.76
C GLU A 123 21.32 -14.23 5.12
N GLN A 124 20.67 -13.07 5.17
CA GLN A 124 20.44 -12.30 6.39
C GLN A 124 19.00 -11.78 6.45
N TRP A 125 18.33 -11.99 7.59
CA TRP A 125 17.12 -11.27 7.94
C TRP A 125 17.50 -9.89 8.49
N ALA A 126 16.89 -8.85 7.95
CA ALA A 126 16.99 -7.51 8.49
C ALA A 126 15.94 -7.28 9.58
N GLU A 127 16.25 -6.39 10.52
CA GLU A 127 15.28 -5.94 11.51
C GLU A 127 14.08 -5.30 10.81
N PRO A 128 12.83 -5.57 11.27
CA PRO A 128 11.65 -4.95 10.71
C PRO A 128 11.74 -3.42 10.72
N LEU A 129 11.31 -2.78 9.64
CA LEU A 129 11.16 -1.33 9.59
C LEU A 129 9.82 -0.94 10.23
N LEU A 130 9.91 -0.24 11.36
CA LEU A 130 8.79 0.08 12.22
C LEU A 130 8.53 1.59 12.28
N GLY A 131 7.30 1.94 12.61
CA GLY A 131 6.88 3.29 12.95
C GLY A 131 5.79 3.25 14.02
N PRO A 132 5.06 4.35 14.23
CA PRO A 132 3.95 4.39 15.17
C PRO A 132 2.88 3.34 14.83
N ASP A 133 2.38 2.65 15.86
CA ASP A 133 1.28 1.68 15.71
C ASP A 133 -0.04 2.38 15.36
N TRP A 134 -0.22 3.59 15.90
CA TRP A 134 -1.39 4.45 15.74
C TRP A 134 -0.99 5.78 15.11
N HIS A 135 -1.97 6.51 14.59
CA HIS A 135 -1.77 7.83 13.99
C HIS A 135 -0.73 7.92 12.86
N TYR A 136 -0.40 6.79 12.25
CA TYR A 136 0.60 6.73 11.19
C TYR A 136 0.03 7.11 9.81
N ARG A 137 -1.27 6.85 9.58
CA ARG A 137 -1.86 6.84 8.24
C ARG A 137 -2.20 8.25 7.78
N ARG A 138 -1.33 8.82 6.94
CA ARG A 138 -1.47 10.17 6.37
C ARG A 138 -2.35 10.28 5.12
N ARG A 139 -3.11 9.23 4.77
CA ARG A 139 -4.08 9.25 3.66
C ARG A 139 -5.24 8.28 3.87
N ALA A 140 -6.46 8.74 3.59
CA ALA A 140 -7.65 7.91 3.58
C ALA A 140 -8.72 8.40 2.61
N ARG A 141 -9.56 7.46 2.16
CA ARG A 141 -10.79 7.75 1.43
C ARG A 141 -11.99 7.49 2.32
N LEU A 142 -12.71 8.54 2.67
CA LEU A 142 -13.92 8.49 3.48
C LEU A 142 -15.13 8.42 2.56
N GLY A 143 -15.91 7.35 2.68
CA GLY A 143 -17.20 7.25 1.99
C GLY A 143 -18.19 8.24 2.57
N CYS A 144 -19.00 8.83 1.69
CA CYS A 144 -20.08 9.76 2.04
C CYS A 144 -21.38 9.24 1.44
N ARG A 145 -22.35 8.85 2.27
CA ARG A 145 -23.65 8.31 1.81
C ARG A 145 -24.74 8.63 2.81
N TYR A 146 -25.98 8.70 2.34
CA TYR A 146 -27.14 8.64 3.22
C TYR A 146 -27.52 7.19 3.50
N ASP A 147 -27.77 6.86 4.77
CA ASP A 147 -28.36 5.59 5.22
C ASP A 147 -29.54 5.92 6.15
N ALA A 148 -30.70 5.32 5.91
CA ALA A 148 -31.95 5.58 6.64
C ALA A 148 -32.30 7.08 6.86
N GLY A 149 -31.86 7.98 5.97
CA GLY A 149 -32.10 9.42 6.05
C GLY A 149 -31.00 10.22 6.75
N GLU A 150 -30.03 9.57 7.39
CA GLU A 150 -28.89 10.20 8.05
C GLU A 150 -27.65 10.18 7.16
N LEU A 151 -26.86 11.25 7.22
CA LEU A 151 -25.57 11.30 6.52
C LEU A 151 -24.54 10.45 7.28
N VAL A 152 -24.01 9.43 6.62
CA VAL A 152 -22.93 8.58 7.10
C VAL A 152 -21.62 8.93 6.41
N LEU A 153 -20.64 9.33 7.23
CA LEU A 153 -19.23 9.35 6.83
C LEU A 153 -18.52 8.14 7.43
N GLY A 154 -17.73 7.44 6.60
CA GLY A 154 -16.95 6.32 7.12
C GLY A 154 -16.33 5.41 6.09
N PHE A 155 -15.76 4.31 6.57
CA PHE A 155 -15.09 3.32 5.74
C PHE A 155 -16.02 2.17 5.38
N ARG A 156 -15.71 1.49 4.27
CA ARG A 156 -16.48 0.31 3.86
C ARG A 156 -16.30 -0.83 4.85
N GLN A 157 -17.37 -1.58 5.07
CA GLN A 157 -17.33 -2.86 5.77
C GLN A 157 -16.57 -3.88 4.90
N GLU A 158 -15.91 -4.85 5.55
CA GLU A 158 -15.17 -5.92 4.86
C GLU A 158 -16.08 -6.67 3.88
N GLY A 159 -15.63 -6.84 2.63
CA GLY A 159 -16.41 -7.51 1.58
C GLY A 159 -17.76 -6.87 1.22
N SER A 160 -18.00 -5.59 1.56
CA SER A 160 -19.29 -4.93 1.36
C SER A 160 -19.15 -3.50 0.81
N ASN A 161 -20.22 -3.02 0.15
CA ASN A 161 -20.36 -1.62 -0.25
C ASN A 161 -20.98 -0.73 0.85
N ARG A 162 -21.41 -1.32 1.97
CA ARG A 162 -21.96 -0.59 3.11
C ARG A 162 -20.86 0.15 3.87
N LEU A 163 -21.20 1.31 4.41
CA LEU A 163 -20.29 2.08 5.26
C LEU A 163 -20.47 1.70 6.74
N THR A 164 -19.39 1.80 7.50
CA THR A 164 -19.43 1.87 8.96
C THR A 164 -19.30 3.34 9.32
N ALA A 165 -20.33 3.93 9.94
CA ALA A 165 -20.24 5.26 10.50
C ALA A 165 -19.13 5.31 11.54
N ILE A 166 -18.26 6.30 11.44
CA ILE A 166 -17.16 6.53 12.38
C ILE A 166 -17.12 8.01 12.75
N ASP A 167 -16.71 8.29 13.98
CA ASP A 167 -16.50 9.62 14.56
C ASP A 167 -15.00 10.02 14.59
N HIS A 168 -14.12 9.01 14.66
CA HIS A 168 -12.67 9.10 14.60
C HIS A 168 -12.08 7.79 14.03
N CYS A 169 -10.80 7.79 13.68
CA CYS A 169 -10.08 6.59 13.25
C CYS A 169 -8.68 6.54 13.88
N PRO A 170 -8.42 5.64 14.84
CA PRO A 170 -7.15 5.61 15.58
C PRO A 170 -5.88 5.40 14.73
N VAL A 171 -5.99 4.83 13.52
CA VAL A 171 -4.83 4.66 12.63
C VAL A 171 -4.55 5.89 11.77
N LEU A 172 -5.53 6.79 11.57
CA LEU A 172 -5.31 8.04 10.84
C LEU A 172 -4.47 8.99 11.66
N ALA A 173 -3.58 9.71 10.97
CA ALA A 173 -2.88 10.85 11.55
C ALA A 173 -3.88 11.77 12.26
N GLU A 174 -3.54 12.23 13.46
CA GLU A 174 -4.46 12.97 14.34
C GLU A 174 -5.17 14.13 13.62
N PRO A 175 -4.47 15.00 12.86
CA PRO A 175 -5.12 16.10 12.14
C PRO A 175 -6.17 15.64 11.11
N LEU A 176 -6.12 14.40 10.62
CA LEU A 176 -7.11 13.85 9.70
C LEU A 176 -8.24 13.13 10.43
N SER A 177 -7.93 12.41 11.51
CA SER A 177 -8.94 11.74 12.34
C SER A 177 -9.91 12.74 12.96
N GLU A 178 -9.39 13.88 13.42
CA GLU A 178 -10.16 14.95 14.06
C GLU A 178 -11.11 15.68 13.10
N LEU A 179 -10.92 15.54 11.78
CA LEU A 179 -11.79 16.16 10.77
C LEU A 179 -13.06 15.36 10.51
N ILE A 180 -13.15 14.09 10.89
CA ILE A 180 -14.28 13.21 10.54
C ILE A 180 -15.61 13.78 11.04
N THR A 181 -15.72 14.05 12.34
CA THR A 181 -16.94 14.60 12.93
C THR A 181 -17.26 16.02 12.41
N PRO A 182 -16.30 16.96 12.37
CA PRO A 182 -16.52 18.28 11.76
C PRO A 182 -16.96 18.24 10.29
N LEU A 183 -16.42 17.33 9.47
CA LEU A 183 -16.83 17.17 8.06
C LEU A 183 -18.27 16.66 7.96
N GLN A 184 -18.69 15.76 8.85
CA GLN A 184 -20.08 15.31 8.90
C GLN A 184 -21.02 16.47 9.25
N GLN A 185 -20.65 17.28 10.24
CA GLN A 185 -21.41 18.46 10.67
C GLN A 185 -21.50 19.53 9.57
N LEU A 186 -20.40 19.74 8.82
CA LEU A 186 -20.37 20.63 7.65
C LEU A 186 -21.33 20.17 6.55
N LEU A 187 -21.28 18.88 6.21
CA LEU A 187 -22.00 18.35 5.05
C LEU A 187 -23.47 18.08 5.33
N ALA A 188 -23.84 17.66 6.55
CA ALA A 188 -25.20 17.27 6.92
C ALA A 188 -26.30 18.30 6.54
N PRO A 189 -26.14 19.61 6.79
CA PRO A 189 -27.15 20.61 6.42
C PRO A 189 -27.12 20.97 4.92
N LEU A 190 -26.04 20.65 4.20
CA LEU A 190 -25.87 21.03 2.80
C LEU A 190 -26.53 20.01 1.87
N LYS A 191 -27.27 20.50 0.86
CA LYS A 191 -27.73 19.65 -0.25
C LYS A 191 -26.55 18.99 -0.99
N LEU A 192 -25.36 19.57 -0.88
CA LEU A 192 -24.08 19.05 -1.37
C LEU A 192 -23.85 17.59 -0.99
N ALA A 193 -24.19 17.17 0.23
CA ALA A 193 -23.87 15.82 0.74
C ALA A 193 -24.39 14.69 -0.15
N ARG A 194 -25.54 14.89 -0.82
CA ARG A 194 -26.13 13.92 -1.77
C ARG A 194 -25.34 13.78 -3.09
N HIS A 195 -24.40 14.69 -3.33
CA HIS A 195 -23.60 14.77 -4.54
C HIS A 195 -22.10 14.61 -4.28
N VAL A 196 -21.71 14.33 -3.04
CA VAL A 196 -20.34 13.93 -2.70
C VAL A 196 -20.20 12.43 -2.97
N GLY A 197 -19.28 12.05 -3.86
CA GLY A 197 -18.95 10.63 -4.07
C GLY A 197 -18.17 10.05 -2.90
N HIS A 198 -17.14 10.78 -2.47
CA HIS A 198 -16.29 10.48 -1.31
C HIS A 198 -15.44 11.71 -0.95
N LEU A 199 -14.77 11.66 0.19
CA LEU A 199 -13.75 12.61 0.60
C LEU A 199 -12.39 11.90 0.59
N ASP A 200 -11.40 12.45 -0.11
CA ASP A 200 -10.01 12.00 0.02
C ASP A 200 -9.30 12.93 1.03
N LEU A 201 -8.87 12.37 2.15
CA LEU A 201 -8.13 13.03 3.21
C LEU A 201 -6.64 12.72 3.05
N MET A 202 -5.79 13.72 3.16
CA MET A 202 -4.33 13.54 3.18
C MET A 202 -3.63 14.59 4.02
N LEU A 203 -2.50 14.20 4.62
CA LEU A 203 -1.62 15.11 5.34
C LEU A 203 -0.36 15.30 4.51
N ALA A 204 -0.25 16.50 3.91
CA ALA A 204 0.92 16.97 3.18
C ALA A 204 1.86 17.73 4.13
N SER A 205 3.06 18.08 3.67
CA SER A 205 3.99 18.94 4.41
C SER A 205 3.40 20.32 4.70
N GLU A 206 2.54 20.83 3.81
CA GLU A 206 1.82 22.08 3.98
C GLU A 206 0.68 21.98 5.00
N GLY A 207 0.24 20.78 5.38
CA GLY A 207 -0.84 20.54 6.33
C GLY A 207 -1.94 19.61 5.81
N PRO A 208 -3.09 19.55 6.51
CA PRO A 208 -4.20 18.68 6.14
C PRO A 208 -4.93 19.20 4.90
N VAL A 209 -5.26 18.27 4.00
CA VAL A 209 -5.94 18.52 2.73
C VAL A 209 -7.15 17.61 2.63
N VAL A 210 -8.30 18.20 2.26
CA VAL A 210 -9.55 17.50 2.00
C VAL A 210 -9.94 17.73 0.55
N VAL A 211 -10.01 16.65 -0.22
CA VAL A 211 -10.54 16.68 -1.59
C VAL A 211 -11.98 16.16 -1.59
N VAL A 212 -12.91 17.01 -2.00
CA VAL A 212 -14.33 16.67 -2.13
C VAL A 212 -14.58 16.18 -3.55
N ARG A 213 -14.82 14.87 -3.74
CA ARG A 213 -15.22 14.32 -5.04
C ARG A 213 -16.67 14.67 -5.32
N LEU A 214 -16.92 15.54 -6.31
CA LEU A 214 -18.26 16.03 -6.62
C LEU A 214 -18.86 15.45 -7.89
N LEU A 215 -20.11 14.97 -7.80
CA LEU A 215 -20.89 14.46 -8.93
C LEU A 215 -21.60 15.57 -9.74
N ARG A 216 -21.53 16.82 -9.27
CA ARG A 216 -22.01 18.01 -9.97
C ARG A 216 -21.17 19.23 -9.59
N PRO A 217 -21.22 20.33 -10.38
CA PRO A 217 -20.63 21.60 -9.98
C PRO A 217 -21.12 22.10 -8.61
N LEU A 218 -20.23 22.77 -7.89
CA LEU A 218 -20.47 23.38 -6.59
C LEU A 218 -21.29 24.66 -6.74
N ARG A 219 -22.30 24.86 -5.89
CA ARG A 219 -23.04 26.13 -5.80
C ARG A 219 -22.27 27.12 -4.94
N GLU A 220 -22.57 28.41 -5.09
CA GLU A 220 -21.87 29.45 -4.34
C GLU A 220 -22.05 29.31 -2.82
N GLU A 221 -23.27 29.04 -2.35
CA GLU A 221 -23.56 28.77 -0.92
C GLU A 221 -22.72 27.60 -0.36
N GLU A 222 -22.46 26.59 -1.19
CA GLU A 222 -21.69 25.41 -0.83
C GLU A 222 -20.19 25.71 -0.85
N ARG A 223 -19.73 26.52 -1.81
CA ARG A 223 -18.35 27.01 -1.92
C ARG A 223 -17.97 27.84 -0.71
N GLU A 224 -18.81 28.78 -0.31
CA GLU A 224 -18.60 29.62 0.87
C GLU A 224 -18.52 28.76 2.14
N ALA A 225 -19.41 27.78 2.29
CA ALA A 225 -19.39 26.87 3.44
C ALA A 225 -18.09 26.03 3.51
N LEU A 226 -17.61 25.50 2.37
CA LEU A 226 -16.34 24.77 2.32
C LEU A 226 -15.15 25.69 2.59
N ALA A 227 -15.15 26.92 2.05
CA ALA A 227 -14.09 27.90 2.28
C ALA A 227 -13.99 28.30 3.77
N ALA A 228 -15.12 28.61 4.40
CA ALA A 228 -15.20 28.93 5.82
C ALA A 228 -14.72 27.76 6.69
N PHE A 229 -15.09 26.53 6.33
CA PHE A 229 -14.57 25.33 7.01
C PHE A 229 -13.05 25.22 6.89
N GLY A 230 -12.50 25.31 5.67
CA GLY A 230 -11.06 25.25 5.43
C GLY A 230 -10.29 26.28 6.26
N GLN A 231 -10.75 27.54 6.25
CA GLN A 231 -10.14 28.62 7.01
C GLN A 231 -10.19 28.36 8.53
N SER A 232 -11.35 27.97 9.07
CA SER A 232 -11.53 27.74 10.51
C SER A 232 -10.76 26.54 11.06
N ARG A 233 -10.42 25.56 10.21
CA ARG A 233 -9.72 24.33 10.59
C ARG A 233 -8.25 24.29 10.15
N GLY A 234 -7.77 25.27 9.40
CA GLY A 234 -6.44 25.23 8.79
C GLY A 234 -6.30 24.09 7.79
N VAL A 235 -7.35 23.82 7.02
CA VAL A 235 -7.43 22.71 6.05
C VAL A 235 -7.54 23.27 4.64
N GLN A 236 -6.71 22.75 3.73
CA GLN A 236 -6.86 23.06 2.33
C GLN A 236 -8.02 22.25 1.73
N MET A 237 -9.03 22.96 1.24
CA MET A 237 -10.21 22.37 0.61
C MET A 237 -10.06 22.38 -0.91
N LEU A 238 -10.12 21.20 -1.52
CA LEU A 238 -10.00 21.03 -2.97
C LEU A 238 -11.23 20.31 -3.53
N ILE A 239 -11.49 20.50 -4.81
CA ILE A 239 -12.63 19.90 -5.51
C ILE A 239 -12.10 18.95 -6.59
N GLN A 240 -12.59 17.71 -6.56
CA GLN A 240 -12.40 16.78 -7.66
C GLN A 240 -13.71 16.63 -8.43
N GLY A 241 -13.83 17.38 -9.53
CA GLY A 241 -14.82 17.17 -10.57
C GLY A 241 -14.23 16.31 -11.68
N ASP A 242 -14.35 16.80 -12.92
CA ASP A 242 -13.62 16.28 -14.09
C ASP A 242 -12.11 16.56 -13.99
N ALA A 243 -11.75 17.72 -13.42
CA ALA A 243 -10.40 18.09 -13.05
C ALA A 243 -10.30 18.33 -11.53
N LEU A 244 -9.07 18.29 -11.02
CA LEU A 244 -8.74 18.71 -9.66
C LEU A 244 -8.55 20.23 -9.64
N THR A 245 -9.31 20.95 -8.83
CA THR A 245 -9.21 22.40 -8.67
C THR A 245 -9.22 22.81 -7.20
N ASP A 246 -8.79 24.04 -6.94
CA ASP A 246 -9.10 24.72 -5.69
C ASP A 246 -10.60 25.11 -5.62
N LEU A 247 -11.00 25.83 -4.57
CA LEU A 247 -12.34 26.37 -4.43
C LEU A 247 -12.65 27.53 -5.39
N SER A 248 -11.68 28.11 -6.11
CA SER A 248 -11.93 29.16 -7.12
C SER A 248 -12.07 28.59 -8.54
N GLY A 249 -11.84 27.29 -8.72
CA GLY A 249 -11.85 26.61 -10.01
C GLY A 249 -10.50 26.67 -10.74
N GLN A 250 -9.44 27.13 -10.07
CA GLN A 250 -8.09 27.17 -10.62
C GLN A 250 -7.35 25.85 -10.38
N ALA A 251 -6.33 25.60 -11.20
CA ALA A 251 -5.46 24.45 -11.04
C ALA A 251 -4.74 24.49 -9.69
N VAL A 252 -4.63 23.33 -9.05
CA VAL A 252 -3.99 23.20 -7.73
C VAL A 252 -2.47 23.16 -7.90
N ALA A 253 -1.74 23.95 -7.11
CA ALA A 253 -0.29 23.85 -7.04
C ALA A 253 0.15 22.49 -6.44
N PRO A 254 1.27 21.90 -6.87
CA PRO A 254 1.79 20.70 -6.26
C PRO A 254 2.01 20.85 -4.75
N LEU A 255 1.65 19.81 -4.01
CA LEU A 255 1.91 19.66 -2.58
C LEU A 255 3.17 18.85 -2.37
N HIS A 256 3.69 18.83 -1.14
CA HIS A 256 4.89 18.08 -0.82
C HIS A 256 4.66 17.08 0.30
N TYR A 257 5.52 16.06 0.38
CA TYR A 257 5.55 15.18 1.53
C TYR A 257 6.98 14.95 2.00
N ASP A 258 7.13 14.84 3.32
CA ASP A 258 8.43 14.59 3.93
C ASP A 258 8.92 13.15 3.71
N ILE A 259 10.22 13.04 3.40
CA ILE A 259 10.98 11.80 3.17
C ILE A 259 12.26 11.72 4.02
N GLY A 260 12.40 12.61 4.99
CA GLY A 260 13.47 12.61 6.00
C GLY A 260 14.28 13.90 5.97
N GLU A 261 14.95 14.17 7.09
CA GLU A 261 15.71 15.40 7.29
C GLU A 261 16.78 15.62 6.20
N GLY A 262 16.85 16.85 5.70
CA GLY A 262 17.81 17.26 4.67
C GLY A 262 17.54 16.69 3.27
N ARG A 263 16.54 15.84 3.08
CA ARG A 263 16.22 15.24 1.78
C ARG A 263 15.22 16.11 1.00
N PRO A 264 15.39 16.23 -0.33
CA PRO A 264 14.42 16.86 -1.21
C PRO A 264 13.01 16.28 -1.08
N GLN A 265 12.02 17.11 -0.71
CA GLN A 265 10.64 16.64 -0.63
C GLN A 265 10.03 16.43 -2.02
N PRO A 266 9.47 15.25 -2.33
CA PRO A 266 8.78 15.02 -3.59
C PRO A 266 7.50 15.83 -3.69
N ALA A 267 7.17 16.25 -4.92
CA ALA A 267 5.94 16.97 -5.22
C ALA A 267 4.86 16.00 -5.71
N PHE A 268 3.61 16.22 -5.30
CA PHE A 268 2.46 15.38 -5.68
C PHE A 268 1.18 16.21 -5.81
N LEU A 269 0.19 15.65 -6.48
CA LEU A 269 -1.20 16.11 -6.42
C LEU A 269 -2.11 15.04 -5.81
N PRO A 270 -3.22 15.43 -5.19
CA PRO A 270 -4.28 14.51 -4.83
C PRO A 270 -4.65 13.54 -5.96
N GLY A 271 -4.48 12.25 -5.68
CA GLY A 271 -4.62 11.18 -6.69
C GLY A 271 -3.33 10.39 -6.85
N ASP A 272 -2.19 11.07 -6.88
CA ASP A 272 -0.86 10.46 -6.99
C ASP A 272 -0.59 9.53 -5.81
N PHE A 273 0.22 8.50 -6.03
CA PHE A 273 0.64 7.59 -4.97
C PHE A 273 1.77 8.21 -4.13
N PHE A 274 1.66 8.05 -2.82
CA PHE A 274 2.74 8.27 -1.86
C PHE A 274 2.52 7.38 -0.64
N GLN A 275 3.59 7.02 0.05
CA GLN A 275 3.54 6.05 1.15
C GLN A 275 2.69 6.56 2.31
N VAL A 276 1.80 5.73 2.86
CA VAL A 276 0.81 6.18 3.85
C VAL A 276 1.36 6.32 5.27
N ASN A 277 2.53 5.75 5.57
CA ASN A 277 3.21 5.90 6.85
C ASN A 277 4.52 6.65 6.61
N GLY A 278 4.54 7.94 6.98
CA GLY A 278 5.70 8.79 6.74
C GLY A 278 6.97 8.29 7.43
N VAL A 279 6.85 7.85 8.69
CA VAL A 279 7.99 7.37 9.49
C VAL A 279 8.59 6.09 8.90
N VAL A 280 7.73 5.11 8.54
CA VAL A 280 8.21 3.87 7.91
C VAL A 280 8.80 4.15 6.53
N ASN A 281 8.25 5.10 5.76
CA ASN A 281 8.84 5.52 4.48
C ASN A 281 10.25 6.09 4.65
N GLN A 282 10.48 6.93 5.68
CA GLN A 282 11.81 7.47 5.95
C GLN A 282 12.81 6.37 6.33
N ALA A 283 12.39 5.42 7.17
CA ALA A 283 13.20 4.25 7.52
C ALA A 283 13.51 3.39 6.28
N MET A 284 12.51 3.17 5.42
CA MET A 284 12.64 2.43 4.16
C MET A 284 13.65 3.09 3.21
N ILE A 285 13.61 4.41 3.08
CA ILE A 285 14.57 5.18 2.29
C ILE A 285 15.98 5.07 2.86
N SER A 286 16.14 5.25 4.19
CA SER A 286 17.45 5.11 4.83
C SER A 286 18.03 3.71 4.65
N GLN A 287 17.20 2.66 4.78
CA GLN A 287 17.61 1.28 4.55
C GLN A 287 17.96 1.03 3.08
N ALA A 288 17.22 1.63 2.15
CA ALA A 288 17.46 1.50 0.71
C ALA A 288 18.83 2.07 0.35
N ILE A 289 19.16 3.25 0.85
CA ILE A 289 20.48 3.88 0.70
C ILE A 289 21.58 2.99 1.30
N GLU A 290 21.37 2.49 2.53
CA GLU A 290 22.33 1.63 3.21
C GLU A 290 22.62 0.33 2.44
N TRP A 291 21.61 -0.28 1.82
CA TRP A 291 21.74 -1.55 1.10
C TRP A 291 22.24 -1.38 -0.34
N LEU A 292 21.81 -0.32 -1.02
CA LEU A 292 22.29 -0.02 -2.36
C LEU A 292 23.75 0.45 -2.34
N GLN A 293 24.17 1.15 -1.28
CA GLN A 293 25.51 1.74 -1.17
C GLN A 293 25.93 2.48 -2.45
N PRO A 294 25.10 3.42 -2.95
CA PRO A 294 25.37 4.15 -4.17
C PRO A 294 26.75 4.84 -4.08
N GLN A 295 27.52 4.78 -5.17
CA GLN A 295 28.81 5.47 -5.27
C GLN A 295 28.73 6.67 -6.23
N PRO A 296 29.51 7.75 -6.01
CA PRO A 296 29.46 8.96 -6.83
C PRO A 296 29.76 8.77 -8.33
N GLY A 297 30.39 7.66 -8.72
CA GLY A 297 30.69 7.33 -10.12
C GLY A 297 29.68 6.38 -10.77
N GLU A 298 28.69 5.90 -10.03
CA GLU A 298 27.74 4.90 -10.47
C GLU A 298 26.51 5.51 -11.11
N LYS A 299 25.83 4.70 -11.93
CA LYS A 299 24.53 4.98 -12.48
C LYS A 299 23.47 4.05 -11.89
N GLY A 300 22.40 4.65 -11.40
CA GLY A 300 21.26 3.95 -10.81
C GLY A 300 19.96 4.08 -11.58
N LEU A 301 19.13 3.04 -11.53
CA LEU A 301 17.74 3.09 -11.98
C LEU A 301 16.78 2.92 -10.81
N ASP A 302 15.79 3.80 -10.69
CA ASP A 302 14.63 3.67 -9.80
C ASP A 302 13.40 3.37 -10.66
N LEU A 303 13.00 2.11 -10.74
CA LEU A 303 11.91 1.64 -11.59
C LEU A 303 10.60 1.61 -10.80
N PHE A 304 9.53 2.11 -11.43
CA PHE A 304 8.24 2.42 -10.77
C PHE A 304 8.39 3.53 -9.72
N CYS A 305 9.18 4.57 -10.06
CA CYS A 305 9.60 5.58 -9.09
C CYS A 305 8.46 6.47 -8.55
N GLY A 306 7.28 6.45 -9.18
CA GLY A 306 6.17 7.33 -8.85
C GLY A 306 6.59 8.80 -8.89
N GLY A 307 6.39 9.51 -7.76
CA GLY A 307 6.78 10.92 -7.61
C GLY A 307 8.28 11.12 -7.32
N GLY A 308 9.10 10.07 -7.40
CA GLY A 308 10.53 10.12 -7.09
C GLY A 308 10.84 9.91 -5.61
N ASN A 309 10.08 9.06 -4.90
CA ASN A 309 10.25 8.83 -3.46
C ASN A 309 11.68 8.42 -3.09
N PHE A 310 12.28 7.48 -3.83
CA PHE A 310 13.67 7.07 -3.64
C PHE A 310 14.62 7.89 -4.50
N THR A 311 14.27 8.14 -5.78
CA THR A 311 15.08 8.95 -6.70
C THR A 311 15.55 10.27 -6.07
N LEU A 312 14.63 11.03 -5.46
CA LEU A 312 14.96 12.32 -4.82
C LEU A 312 15.78 12.14 -3.53
N ALA A 313 15.54 11.06 -2.77
CA ALA A 313 16.32 10.76 -1.56
C ALA A 313 17.78 10.38 -1.86
N LEU A 314 18.04 9.85 -3.05
CA LEU A 314 19.37 9.43 -3.52
C LEU A 314 20.16 10.59 -4.15
N ALA A 315 19.62 11.81 -4.16
CA ALA A 315 20.30 12.99 -4.68
C ALA A 315 21.73 13.14 -4.12
N GLY A 316 22.70 13.37 -5.01
CA GLY A 316 24.10 13.59 -4.65
C GLY A 316 24.90 12.33 -4.30
N GLN A 317 24.30 11.13 -4.35
CA GLN A 317 24.97 9.88 -3.97
C GLN A 317 25.51 9.06 -5.15
N SER A 318 25.07 9.37 -6.37
CA SER A 318 25.49 8.72 -7.63
C SER A 318 25.72 9.74 -8.73
N ALA A 319 26.45 9.35 -9.78
CA ALA A 319 26.74 10.21 -10.93
C ALA A 319 25.46 10.56 -11.70
N GLU A 320 24.60 9.56 -11.90
CA GLU A 320 23.32 9.69 -12.58
C GLU A 320 22.31 8.76 -11.92
N ILE A 321 21.10 9.25 -11.64
CA ILE A 321 20.00 8.43 -11.15
C ILE A 321 18.79 8.70 -12.02
N ILE A 322 18.20 7.62 -12.55
CA ILE A 322 17.08 7.73 -13.49
C ILE A 322 15.85 7.07 -12.87
N GLY A 323 14.89 7.90 -12.48
CA GLY A 323 13.55 7.46 -12.10
C GLY A 323 12.72 7.14 -13.33
N VAL A 324 12.11 5.97 -13.39
CA VAL A 324 11.26 5.54 -14.52
C VAL A 324 9.85 5.23 -14.02
N GLU A 325 8.86 5.88 -14.62
CA GLU A 325 7.46 5.79 -14.21
C GLU A 325 6.52 5.69 -15.42
N GLY A 326 5.44 4.91 -15.28
CA GLY A 326 4.46 4.64 -16.31
C GLY A 326 3.29 5.64 -16.36
N VAL A 327 3.19 6.55 -15.38
CA VAL A 327 2.18 7.62 -15.35
C VAL A 327 2.80 8.95 -15.80
N PRO A 328 2.49 9.47 -17.01
CA PRO A 328 3.10 10.69 -17.55
C PRO A 328 3.00 11.90 -16.63
N ALA A 329 1.84 12.11 -16.00
CA ALA A 329 1.64 13.25 -15.10
C ALA A 329 2.56 13.21 -13.86
N MET A 330 2.91 12.03 -13.37
CA MET A 330 3.85 11.88 -12.25
C MET A 330 5.29 12.15 -12.69
N VAL A 331 5.67 11.67 -13.89
CA VAL A 331 6.98 11.94 -14.50
C VAL A 331 7.19 13.44 -14.69
N GLU A 332 6.24 14.16 -15.30
CA GLU A 332 6.36 15.60 -15.54
C GLU A 332 6.52 16.39 -14.23
N ARG A 333 5.79 15.99 -13.18
CA ARG A 333 5.91 16.63 -11.86
C ARG A 333 7.25 16.35 -11.20
N ALA A 334 7.76 15.13 -11.31
CA ALA A 334 9.08 14.77 -10.80
C ALA A 334 10.21 15.52 -11.54
N ARG A 335 10.09 15.68 -12.88
CA ARG A 335 10.99 16.51 -13.70
C ARG A 335 10.98 17.96 -13.24
N ALA A 336 9.79 18.56 -13.11
CA ALA A 336 9.64 19.93 -12.65
C ALA A 336 10.25 20.12 -11.25
N ARG A 337 10.06 19.15 -10.36
CA ARG A 337 10.62 19.18 -9.01
C ARG A 337 12.14 19.08 -8.98
N ALA A 338 12.74 18.19 -9.78
CA ALA A 338 14.19 18.10 -9.88
C ALA A 338 14.81 19.37 -10.48
N ALA A 339 14.17 19.94 -11.50
CA ALA A 339 14.60 21.20 -12.11
C ALA A 339 14.51 22.38 -11.14
N GLU A 340 13.41 22.50 -10.39
CA GLU A 340 13.23 23.53 -9.34
C GLU A 340 14.34 23.48 -8.29
N LEU A 341 14.79 22.28 -7.94
CA LEU A 341 15.83 22.05 -6.95
C LEU A 341 17.26 22.04 -7.51
N GLY A 342 17.43 22.23 -8.83
CA GLY A 342 18.74 22.20 -9.49
C GLY A 342 19.45 20.83 -9.42
N LEU A 343 18.69 19.73 -9.36
CA LEU A 343 19.22 18.37 -9.23
C LEU A 343 19.45 17.73 -10.61
N GLU A 344 20.44 18.23 -11.35
CA GLU A 344 20.73 17.84 -12.73
C GLU A 344 21.14 16.36 -12.90
N GLN A 345 21.69 15.75 -11.84
CA GLN A 345 22.04 14.33 -11.82
C GLN A 345 20.82 13.40 -11.76
N LEU A 346 19.64 13.95 -11.41
CA LEU A 346 18.38 13.21 -11.38
C LEU A 346 17.63 13.40 -12.69
N ARG A 347 17.33 12.29 -13.35
CA ARG A 347 16.50 12.28 -14.55
C ARG A 347 15.25 11.47 -14.29
N PHE A 348 14.16 11.86 -14.94
CA PHE A 348 12.91 11.13 -14.90
C PHE A 348 12.48 10.79 -16.31
N GLU A 349 12.13 9.54 -16.54
CA GLU A 349 11.77 9.00 -17.85
C GLU A 349 10.40 8.33 -17.80
N TYR A 350 9.61 8.57 -18.84
CA TYR A 350 8.36 7.85 -19.04
C TYR A 350 8.63 6.54 -19.78
N ALA A 351 8.19 5.42 -19.22
CA ALA A 351 8.17 4.13 -19.92
C ALA A 351 7.12 3.19 -19.35
N ASP A 352 6.53 2.36 -20.20
CA ASP A 352 5.76 1.19 -19.75
C ASP A 352 6.73 0.08 -19.33
N LEU A 353 6.76 -0.21 -18.04
CA LEU A 353 7.62 -1.22 -17.43
C LEU A 353 6.96 -2.62 -17.37
N ASN A 354 5.70 -2.75 -17.78
CA ASN A 354 4.98 -4.02 -17.76
C ASN A 354 5.12 -4.84 -19.05
N GLY A 355 5.69 -4.26 -20.10
CA GLY A 355 5.87 -4.88 -21.41
C GLY A 355 7.33 -5.21 -21.72
N GLU A 356 7.63 -5.24 -23.01
CA GLU A 356 9.00 -5.43 -23.53
C GLU A 356 9.95 -4.33 -23.05
N ALA A 357 11.24 -4.64 -23.06
CA ALA A 357 12.29 -3.68 -22.72
C ALA A 357 12.15 -2.38 -23.56
N PRO A 358 12.05 -1.20 -22.93
CA PRO A 358 12.06 0.06 -23.65
C PRO A 358 13.31 0.18 -24.53
N LYS A 359 13.18 0.67 -25.77
CA LYS A 359 14.35 0.97 -26.60
C LYS A 359 14.96 2.31 -26.17
N ALA A 360 15.63 2.32 -25.01
CA ALA A 360 16.12 3.54 -24.39
C ALA A 360 17.61 3.47 -24.03
N GLN A 361 18.30 4.60 -24.16
CA GLN A 361 19.73 4.70 -23.84
C GLN A 361 20.01 4.56 -22.35
N TRP A 362 19.03 4.88 -21.50
CA TRP A 362 19.19 4.80 -20.05
C TRP A 362 19.33 3.36 -19.53
N LEU A 363 19.03 2.34 -20.33
CA LEU A 363 19.25 0.91 -20.02
C LEU A 363 20.71 0.43 -20.20
N LYS A 364 21.69 1.32 -20.39
CA LYS A 364 23.10 0.93 -20.49
C LYS A 364 23.87 1.31 -19.23
N ASP A 365 24.90 0.52 -18.92
CA ASP A 365 25.90 0.80 -17.89
C ASP A 365 25.27 1.10 -16.52
N VAL A 366 24.34 0.23 -16.09
CA VAL A 366 23.58 0.38 -14.83
C VAL A 366 24.24 -0.43 -13.71
N ASP A 367 24.67 0.24 -12.65
CA ASP A 367 25.38 -0.38 -11.54
C ASP A 367 24.43 -0.99 -10.50
N TRP A 368 23.30 -0.32 -10.26
CA TRP A 368 22.28 -0.77 -9.32
C TRP A 368 20.86 -0.43 -9.79
N VAL A 369 19.89 -1.23 -9.36
CA VAL A 369 18.47 -1.07 -9.69
C VAL A 369 17.63 -1.12 -8.42
N LEU A 370 16.74 -0.14 -8.24
CA LEU A 370 15.64 -0.17 -7.27
C LEU A 370 14.33 -0.48 -8.01
N LEU A 371 13.53 -1.38 -7.46
CA LEU A 371 12.19 -1.73 -7.94
C LEU A 371 11.18 -1.44 -6.82
N ASP A 372 10.22 -0.54 -7.06
CA ASP A 372 9.07 -0.31 -6.15
C ASP A 372 7.72 -0.55 -6.88
N PRO A 373 7.47 -1.75 -7.43
CA PRO A 373 6.27 -2.02 -8.20
C PRO A 373 5.01 -2.11 -7.33
N ALA A 374 3.87 -1.89 -7.95
CA ALA A 374 2.57 -2.17 -7.36
C ALA A 374 2.38 -3.67 -7.02
N ARG A 375 1.22 -4.01 -6.42
CA ARG A 375 0.90 -5.36 -5.88
C ARG A 375 1.03 -6.53 -6.86
N ALA A 376 1.07 -6.25 -8.17
CA ALA A 376 1.25 -7.26 -9.20
C ALA A 376 2.71 -7.80 -9.28
N GLY A 377 3.68 -7.00 -8.81
CA GLY A 377 5.11 -7.20 -9.05
C GLY A 377 5.57 -6.54 -10.34
N ALA A 378 6.74 -6.96 -10.82
CA ALA A 378 7.40 -6.40 -11.99
C ALA A 378 7.73 -7.48 -13.05
N PRO A 379 6.78 -8.35 -13.45
CA PRO A 379 7.06 -9.48 -14.33
C PRO A 379 7.69 -9.06 -15.66
N GLY A 380 7.22 -7.96 -16.27
CA GLY A 380 7.79 -7.42 -17.52
C GLY A 380 9.25 -7.00 -17.35
N VAL A 381 9.57 -6.31 -16.25
CA VAL A 381 10.96 -5.94 -15.91
C VAL A 381 11.84 -7.17 -15.72
N MET A 382 11.34 -8.22 -15.07
CA MET A 382 12.11 -9.45 -14.85
C MET A 382 12.60 -10.09 -16.15
N GLU A 383 11.90 -9.89 -17.28
CA GLU A 383 12.30 -10.45 -18.58
C GLU A 383 13.54 -9.80 -19.19
N TRP A 384 13.82 -8.54 -18.85
CA TRP A 384 14.93 -7.79 -19.44
C TRP A 384 15.96 -7.27 -18.44
N LEU A 385 15.66 -7.25 -17.15
CA LEU A 385 16.58 -6.82 -16.09
C LEU A 385 17.90 -7.60 -16.11
N ALA A 386 17.86 -8.90 -16.46
CA ALA A 386 19.04 -9.75 -16.61
C ALA A 386 20.11 -9.18 -17.57
N LYS A 387 19.67 -8.43 -18.59
CA LYS A 387 20.57 -7.86 -19.60
C LYS A 387 21.37 -6.69 -19.05
N LEU A 388 20.86 -6.03 -18.01
CA LEU A 388 21.52 -4.91 -17.34
C LEU A 388 22.67 -5.38 -16.46
N ARG A 389 22.57 -6.59 -15.89
CA ARG A 389 23.53 -7.17 -14.94
C ARG A 389 23.97 -6.21 -13.83
N PRO A 390 23.03 -5.50 -13.15
CA PRO A 390 23.40 -4.65 -12.04
C PRO A 390 24.05 -5.47 -10.92
N SER A 391 24.98 -4.86 -10.21
CA SER A 391 25.65 -5.44 -9.05
C SER A 391 24.72 -5.60 -7.85
N ARG A 392 23.70 -4.74 -7.74
CA ARG A 392 22.73 -4.72 -6.65
C ARG A 392 21.33 -4.44 -7.20
N ILE A 393 20.36 -5.24 -6.78
CA ILE A 393 18.95 -5.05 -7.08
C ILE A 393 18.20 -4.97 -5.75
N LEU A 394 17.69 -3.78 -5.43
CA LEU A 394 16.82 -3.59 -4.29
C LEU A 394 15.36 -3.68 -4.73
N TYR A 395 14.62 -4.64 -4.18
CA TYR A 395 13.20 -4.80 -4.44
C TYR A 395 12.40 -4.39 -3.21
N VAL A 396 11.59 -3.34 -3.34
CA VAL A 396 10.59 -2.89 -2.39
C VAL A 396 9.24 -3.46 -2.84
N ALA A 397 8.66 -4.36 -2.04
CA ALA A 397 7.47 -5.11 -2.42
C ALA A 397 6.31 -4.81 -1.49
N CYS A 398 5.18 -4.37 -2.04
CA CYS A 398 3.93 -4.24 -1.29
C CYS A 398 3.13 -5.56 -1.19
N ASN A 399 3.68 -6.66 -1.71
CA ASN A 399 3.06 -8.00 -1.69
C ASN A 399 4.13 -9.11 -1.71
N PRO A 400 4.19 -9.99 -0.70
CA PRO A 400 5.19 -11.05 -0.64
C PRO A 400 5.02 -12.11 -1.74
N ALA A 401 3.80 -12.29 -2.27
CA ALA A 401 3.57 -13.28 -3.32
C ALA A 401 4.18 -12.85 -4.67
N SER A 402 4.14 -11.56 -5.01
CA SER A 402 4.81 -11.05 -6.21
C SER A 402 6.32 -11.06 -6.04
N LEU A 403 6.83 -10.64 -4.87
CA LEU A 403 8.26 -10.77 -4.54
C LEU A 403 8.76 -12.21 -4.70
N GLY A 404 8.01 -13.19 -4.22
CA GLY A 404 8.39 -14.61 -4.36
C GLY A 404 8.43 -15.07 -5.82
N ARG A 405 7.51 -14.62 -6.68
CA ARG A 405 7.52 -14.96 -8.11
C ARG A 405 8.67 -14.29 -8.86
N ASP A 406 8.87 -13.00 -8.63
CA ASP A 406 9.92 -12.22 -9.30
C ASP A 406 11.31 -12.65 -8.79
N GLY A 407 11.44 -12.90 -7.49
CA GLY A 407 12.65 -13.46 -6.89
C GLY A 407 13.04 -14.82 -7.44
N LYS A 408 12.07 -15.65 -7.87
CA LYS A 408 12.37 -16.90 -8.60
C LYS A 408 13.11 -16.61 -9.92
N VAL A 409 12.66 -15.59 -10.65
CA VAL A 409 13.25 -15.21 -11.93
C VAL A 409 14.66 -14.65 -11.71
N LEU A 410 14.84 -13.80 -10.70
CA LEU A 410 16.17 -13.30 -10.29
C LEU A 410 17.12 -14.45 -9.90
N ALA A 411 16.64 -15.45 -9.15
CA ALA A 411 17.41 -16.64 -8.80
C ALA A 411 17.88 -17.41 -10.04
N GLN A 412 16.99 -17.62 -11.01
CA GLN A 412 17.29 -18.28 -12.27
C GLN A 412 18.30 -17.48 -13.11
N GLN A 413 18.36 -16.16 -12.91
CA GLN A 413 19.32 -15.26 -13.56
C GLN A 413 20.66 -15.17 -12.83
N GLY A 414 20.85 -15.90 -11.73
CA GLY A 414 22.11 -15.97 -11.00
C GLY A 414 22.23 -15.01 -9.82
N TYR A 415 21.14 -14.34 -9.42
CA TYR A 415 21.12 -13.52 -8.23
C TYR A 415 20.77 -14.35 -6.99
N ARG A 416 21.38 -14.01 -5.86
CA ARG A 416 21.05 -14.57 -4.54
C ARG A 416 20.31 -13.52 -3.72
N LEU A 417 19.47 -13.96 -2.80
CA LEU A 417 18.77 -13.08 -1.85
C LEU A 417 19.69 -12.82 -0.65
N SER A 418 20.42 -11.71 -0.67
CA SER A 418 21.35 -11.35 0.39
C SER A 418 20.61 -10.93 1.66
N ARG A 419 19.65 -10.02 1.54
CA ARG A 419 18.88 -9.49 2.68
C ARG A 419 17.39 -9.50 2.42
N LEU A 420 16.60 -9.74 3.46
CA LEU A 420 15.15 -9.59 3.43
C LEU A 420 14.67 -9.02 4.77
N GLY A 421 13.85 -7.97 4.72
CA GLY A 421 13.27 -7.31 5.89
C GLY A 421 11.78 -7.07 5.73
N LEU A 422 11.04 -7.19 6.83
CA LEU A 422 9.64 -6.78 6.91
C LEU A 422 9.55 -5.25 6.93
N VAL A 423 8.61 -4.69 6.18
CA VAL A 423 8.25 -3.27 6.27
C VAL A 423 6.82 -3.20 6.79
N ASP A 424 6.64 -2.79 8.05
CA ASP A 424 5.32 -2.69 8.68
C ASP A 424 4.66 -1.34 8.35
N MET A 425 4.44 -1.09 7.06
CA MET A 425 3.83 0.15 6.53
C MET A 425 2.39 0.35 7.02
N PHE A 426 1.69 -0.75 7.34
CA PHE A 426 0.29 -0.73 7.78
C PHE A 426 0.07 -1.60 9.03
N PRO A 427 0.47 -1.13 10.22
CA PRO A 427 0.13 -1.76 11.49
C PRO A 427 -1.39 -1.98 11.60
N HIS A 428 -1.80 -3.05 12.30
CA HIS A 428 -3.19 -3.48 12.50
C HIS A 428 -3.93 -4.03 11.27
N THR A 429 -3.27 -4.06 10.12
CA THR A 429 -3.82 -4.64 8.88
C THR A 429 -3.06 -5.91 8.49
N HIS A 430 -3.65 -6.69 7.59
CA HIS A 430 -2.95 -7.82 6.98
C HIS A 430 -1.91 -7.41 5.92
N HIS A 431 -1.84 -6.13 5.54
CA HIS A 431 -0.85 -5.69 4.55
C HIS A 431 0.56 -5.97 5.09
N LEU A 432 1.37 -6.56 4.23
CA LEU A 432 2.71 -7.01 4.50
C LEU A 432 3.57 -6.52 3.35
N GLU A 433 4.42 -5.56 3.65
CA GLU A 433 5.43 -5.06 2.72
C GLU A 433 6.81 -5.57 3.14
N SER A 434 7.77 -5.55 2.22
CA SER A 434 9.11 -6.06 2.47
C SER A 434 10.14 -5.41 1.56
N MET A 435 11.38 -5.35 2.04
CA MET A 435 12.55 -5.00 1.23
C MET A 435 13.43 -6.23 1.05
N ALA A 436 13.90 -6.45 -0.17
CA ALA A 436 14.77 -7.57 -0.52
C ALA A 436 15.98 -7.07 -1.33
N LEU A 437 17.19 -7.38 -0.87
CA LEU A 437 18.41 -7.11 -1.62
C LEU A 437 18.84 -8.37 -2.36
N PHE A 438 18.94 -8.26 -3.68
CA PHE A 438 19.49 -9.28 -4.55
C PHE A 438 20.84 -8.83 -5.11
N GLU A 439 21.78 -9.75 -5.13
CA GLU A 439 23.15 -9.51 -5.60
C GLU A 439 23.63 -10.73 -6.41
N PRO A 440 24.58 -10.57 -7.34
CA PRO A 440 25.12 -11.69 -8.10
C PRO A 440 25.63 -12.82 -7.20
N GLY A 441 25.34 -14.05 -7.57
CA GLY A 441 25.88 -15.25 -6.94
C GLY A 441 27.37 -15.41 -7.19
N ASN A 442 28.05 -16.15 -6.30
CA ASN A 442 29.46 -16.54 -6.49
C ASN A 442 29.69 -17.51 -7.66
N ASN A 443 28.62 -18.01 -8.30
CA ASN A 443 28.74 -18.82 -9.50
C ASN A 443 29.20 -17.94 -10.66
N LYS A 444 30.51 -17.95 -10.92
CA LYS A 444 31.12 -17.45 -12.15
C LYS A 444 30.31 -17.96 -13.34
N HIS A 445 29.54 -17.08 -13.99
CA HIS A 445 28.87 -17.42 -15.24
C HIS A 445 29.93 -17.89 -16.26
N PRO A 446 29.74 -19.02 -16.95
CA PRO A 446 30.51 -19.28 -18.16
C PRO A 446 30.20 -18.12 -19.14
N LYS A 447 31.27 -17.50 -19.63
CA LYS A 447 31.24 -16.34 -20.54
C LYS A 447 30.43 -16.59 -21.80
#